data_AF-A0A1H2XS92-F1
#
_entry.id   AF-A0A1H2XS92-F1
#
_cell.length_a   1.000
_cell.length_b   1.000
_cell.length_c   1.000
_cell.angle_alpha   90.00
_cell.angle_beta   90.00
_cell.angle_gamma   90.00
#
_symmetry.space_group_name_H-M   'P 1'
#
loop_
_entity.id
_entity.type
_entity.pdbx_description
1 polymer ?
#
loop_
_entity_poly.entity_id
_entity_poly.type
_entity_poly.pdbx_seq_one_letter_code
_entity_poly.pdbx_strand_id
1 'polypeptide(L)'
;MEVQWKTKEQLGEYVMERLNHDPRQMSDKERNRMSERIRAKLKAGKKLSPEEIRFLQQTDPAAYMEYLRIRQMADSLKAQLKSARTKQEVNRIIAAALNSVSDKDPAKEYIIAAMNEVIKEFKASPEYKKLPDTDADLAKKKRKSQPKDTADQEEDFNPMDWSPLQEVIDELPTFDHPA
;
A
#
# COMPACT_ATOMS: atom_id res chain seq x y z
N MET A 1 14.97 -6.42 40.52
CA MET A 1 13.71 -6.63 41.24
C MET A 1 12.76 -7.33 40.30
N GLU A 2 12.50 -8.62 40.51
CA GLU A 2 11.43 -9.34 39.81
C GLU A 2 10.09 -8.92 40.44
N VAL A 3 9.18 -8.39 39.63
CA VAL A 3 7.83 -8.07 40.08
C VAL A 3 7.02 -9.36 40.06
N GLN A 4 6.77 -9.92 41.24
CA GLN A 4 5.90 -11.07 41.45
C GLN A 4 4.43 -10.60 41.44
N TRP A 5 3.70 -10.85 40.35
CA TRP A 5 2.30 -10.48 40.21
C TRP A 5 1.40 -11.49 40.92
N LYS A 6 0.64 -11.05 41.93
CA LYS A 6 -0.19 -11.96 42.74
C LYS A 6 -1.64 -12.12 42.25
N THR A 7 -2.16 -11.26 41.36
CA THR A 7 -3.58 -11.32 40.95
C THR A 7 -3.87 -10.62 39.61
N LYS A 8 -4.94 -11.03 38.91
CA LYS A 8 -5.38 -10.42 37.63
C LYS A 8 -5.80 -8.95 37.77
N GLU A 9 -6.30 -8.56 38.94
CA GLU A 9 -6.68 -7.17 39.25
C GLU A 9 -5.45 -6.26 39.34
N GLN A 10 -4.37 -6.71 39.99
CA GLN A 10 -3.11 -5.96 40.05
C GLN A 10 -2.46 -5.80 38.68
N LEU A 11 -2.59 -6.81 37.81
CA LEU A 11 -2.15 -6.69 36.42
C LEU A 11 -3.01 -5.69 35.64
N GLY A 12 -4.33 -5.70 35.87
CA GLY A 12 -5.27 -4.75 35.27
C GLY A 12 -4.96 -3.31 35.69
N GLU A 13 -4.77 -3.07 36.98
CA GLU A 13 -4.39 -1.75 37.52
C GLU A 13 -3.04 -1.29 36.99
N TYR A 14 -2.02 -2.15 36.97
CA TYR A 14 -0.69 -1.81 36.44
C TYR A 14 -0.72 -1.47 34.95
N VAL A 15 -1.50 -2.22 34.16
CA VAL A 15 -1.69 -1.92 32.73
C VAL A 15 -2.43 -0.59 32.57
N MET A 16 -3.46 -0.33 33.38
CA MET A 16 -4.20 0.94 33.36
C MET A 16 -3.35 2.13 33.81
N GLU A 17 -2.50 1.97 34.82
CA GLU A 17 -1.58 2.99 35.30
C GLU A 17 -0.52 3.32 34.24
N ARG A 18 0.02 2.32 33.54
CA ARG A 18 0.90 2.57 32.38
C ARG A 18 0.18 3.23 31.20
N LEU A 19 -1.08 2.89 30.96
CA LEU A 19 -1.88 3.47 29.88
C LEU A 19 -2.31 4.92 30.19
N ASN A 20 -2.48 5.26 31.46
CA ASN A 20 -2.81 6.60 31.96
C ASN A 20 -1.59 7.41 32.40
N HIS A 21 -0.37 6.87 32.28
CA HIS A 21 0.84 7.58 32.65
C HIS A 21 1.04 8.77 31.70
N ASP A 22 0.64 9.96 32.17
CA ASP A 22 0.78 11.19 31.42
C ASP A 22 2.29 11.41 31.13
N PRO A 23 2.72 11.48 29.87
CA PRO A 23 4.12 11.73 29.52
C PRO A 23 4.64 13.07 30.05
N ARG A 24 3.75 13.97 30.47
CA ARG A 24 4.09 15.22 31.18
C ARG A 24 4.62 14.97 32.60
N GLN A 25 4.24 13.85 33.22
CA GLN A 25 4.71 13.44 34.55
C GLN A 25 6.06 12.69 34.50
N MET A 26 6.55 12.31 33.30
CA MET A 26 7.88 11.69 33.15
C MET A 26 9.00 12.67 33.53
N SER A 27 10.11 12.13 34.05
CA SER A 27 11.35 12.89 34.24
C SER A 27 11.89 13.41 32.90
N ASP A 28 12.55 14.56 32.88
CA ASP A 28 13.20 15.10 31.66
C ASP A 28 14.14 14.08 30.99
N LYS A 29 14.81 13.23 31.80
CA LYS A 29 15.67 12.16 31.30
C LYS A 29 14.90 11.07 30.55
N GLU A 30 13.70 10.73 31.02
CA GLU A 30 12.84 9.74 30.38
C GLU A 30 12.21 10.31 29.12
N ARG A 31 11.76 11.57 29.16
CA ARG A 31 11.27 12.29 27.98
C ARG A 31 12.34 12.37 26.89
N ASN A 32 13.59 12.68 27.25
CA ASN A 32 14.69 12.73 26.29
C ASN A 32 15.00 11.35 25.68
N ARG A 33 14.97 10.28 26.49
CA ARG A 33 15.12 8.91 25.96
C ARG A 33 13.98 8.54 25.02
N MET A 34 12.75 8.96 25.31
CA MET A 34 11.59 8.72 24.46
C MET A 34 11.73 9.48 23.13
N SER A 35 12.09 10.77 23.17
CA SER A 35 12.27 11.60 21.98
C SER A 35 13.40 11.09 21.10
N GLU A 36 14.52 10.64 21.67
CA GLU A 36 15.62 10.02 20.95
C GLU A 36 15.19 8.73 20.24
N ARG A 37 14.43 7.86 20.92
CA ARG A 37 13.88 6.63 20.32
C ARG A 37 12.93 6.94 19.16
N ILE A 38 12.05 7.92 19.34
CA ILE A 38 11.13 8.38 18.30
C ILE A 38 11.92 8.88 17.09
N ARG A 39 12.90 9.76 17.31
CA ARG A 39 13.74 10.29 16.23
C ARG A 39 14.52 9.18 15.53
N ALA A 40 15.07 8.23 16.26
CA ALA A 40 15.76 7.07 15.68
C ALA A 40 14.83 6.22 14.81
N LYS A 41 13.59 6.00 15.26
CA LYS A 41 12.57 5.29 14.47
C LYS A 41 12.15 6.04 13.22
N LEU A 42 11.93 7.36 13.32
CA LEU A 42 11.61 8.20 12.17
C LEU A 42 12.74 8.18 11.14
N LYS A 43 14.01 8.31 11.57
CA LYS A 43 15.18 8.16 10.68
C LYS A 43 15.26 6.80 10.03
N ALA A 44 14.90 5.75 10.76
CA ALA A 44 14.84 4.40 10.23
C ALA A 44 13.60 4.13 9.33
N GLY A 45 12.68 5.09 9.19
CA GLY A 45 11.43 4.91 8.44
C GLY A 45 10.41 3.99 9.13
N LYS A 46 10.63 3.66 10.41
CA LYS A 46 9.79 2.72 11.17
C LYS A 46 8.56 3.42 11.72
N LYS A 47 7.48 2.65 11.87
CA LYS A 47 6.27 3.12 12.54
C LYS A 47 6.53 3.32 14.04
N LEU A 48 6.00 4.41 14.56
CA LEU A 48 5.97 4.67 15.99
C LEU A 48 4.98 3.74 16.69
N SER A 49 5.28 3.37 17.94
CA SER A 49 4.35 2.64 18.79
C SER A 49 3.21 3.55 19.26
N PRO A 50 2.07 2.98 19.71
CA PRO A 50 0.97 3.78 20.25
C PRO A 50 1.40 4.70 21.41
N GLU A 51 2.33 4.24 22.26
CA GLU A 51 2.90 5.03 23.35
C GLU A 51 3.73 6.21 22.83
N GLU A 52 4.55 5.99 21.81
CA GLU A 52 5.36 7.05 21.17
C GLU A 52 4.49 8.09 20.46
N ILE A 53 3.39 7.65 19.86
CA ILE A 53 2.41 8.54 19.23
C ILE A 53 1.72 9.41 20.28
N ARG A 54 1.24 8.81 21.38
CA ARG A 54 0.63 9.56 22.49
C ARG A 54 1.61 10.57 23.10
N PHE A 55 2.86 10.16 23.27
CA PHE A 55 3.93 11.03 23.74
C PHE A 55 4.06 12.27 22.84
N LEU A 56 4.23 12.08 21.52
CA LEU A 56 4.29 13.19 20.56
C LEU A 56 3.06 14.09 20.61
N GLN A 57 1.85 13.51 20.64
CA GLN A 57 0.61 14.29 20.70
C GLN A 57 0.56 15.24 21.91
N GLN A 58 1.12 14.82 23.05
CA GLN A 58 1.06 15.57 24.30
C GLN A 58 2.24 16.52 24.52
N THR A 59 3.41 16.23 23.93
CA THR A 59 4.65 17.01 24.09
C THR A 59 4.94 17.94 22.91
N ASP A 60 4.70 17.48 21.68
CA ASP A 60 5.00 18.21 20.44
C ASP A 60 3.96 17.90 19.34
N PRO A 61 2.85 18.66 19.33
CA PRO A 61 1.79 18.49 18.33
C PRO A 61 2.28 18.72 16.89
N ALA A 62 3.31 19.55 16.68
CA ALA A 62 3.85 19.82 15.35
C ALA A 62 4.59 18.59 14.80
N ALA A 63 5.44 17.97 15.62
CA ALA A 63 6.11 16.72 15.26
C ALA A 63 5.12 15.56 15.06
N TYR A 64 4.00 15.53 15.81
CA TYR A 64 2.93 14.56 15.57
C TYR A 64 2.29 14.74 14.18
N MET A 65 1.99 15.97 13.77
CA MET A 65 1.44 16.26 12.44
C MET A 65 2.41 15.87 11.32
N GLU A 66 3.71 16.13 11.51
CA GLU A 66 4.76 15.70 10.59
C GLU A 66 4.79 14.17 10.46
N TYR A 67 4.72 13.44 11.59
CA TYR A 67 4.63 11.99 11.59
C TYR A 67 3.41 11.47 10.81
N LEU A 68 2.23 12.07 11.01
CA LEU A 68 1.02 11.68 10.27
C LEU A 68 1.20 11.87 8.77
N ARG A 69 1.81 12.97 8.34
CA ARG A 69 2.10 13.24 6.93
C ARG A 69 3.03 12.19 6.34
N ILE A 70 4.15 11.88 7.02
CA ILE A 70 5.09 10.82 6.62
C ILE A 70 4.35 9.49 6.47
N ARG A 71 3.50 9.17 7.44
CA ARG A 71 2.74 7.92 7.47
C ARG A 71 1.74 7.82 6.32
N GLN A 72 1.01 8.90 6.04
CA GLN A 72 0.03 8.98 4.96
C GLN A 72 0.70 8.75 3.60
N MET A 73 1.87 9.35 3.35
CA MET A 73 2.62 9.13 2.12
C MET A 73 3.10 7.67 1.98
N ALA A 74 3.63 7.10 3.07
CA ALA A 74 4.07 5.71 3.08
C ALA A 74 2.91 4.72 2.86
N ASP A 75 1.74 4.98 3.47
CA ASP A 75 0.55 4.13 3.32
C ASP A 75 -0.11 4.29 1.93
N SER A 76 -0.10 5.49 1.36
CA SER A 76 -0.49 5.74 -0.03
C SER A 76 0.38 4.94 -1.00
N LEU A 77 1.70 4.97 -0.82
CA LEU A 77 2.62 4.15 -1.61
C LEU A 77 2.32 2.65 -1.46
N LYS A 78 2.07 2.18 -0.24
CA LYS A 78 1.69 0.78 0.00
C LYS A 78 0.42 0.38 -0.75
N ALA A 79 -0.59 1.24 -0.78
CA ALA A 79 -1.82 1.00 -1.52
C ALA A 79 -1.57 0.95 -3.04
N GLN A 80 -0.76 1.87 -3.57
CA GLN A 80 -0.40 1.88 -4.99
C GLN A 80 0.39 0.62 -5.38
N LEU A 81 1.35 0.20 -4.56
CA LEU A 81 2.14 -1.02 -4.80
C LEU A 81 1.27 -2.28 -4.89
N LYS A 82 0.21 -2.38 -4.08
CA LYS A 82 -0.75 -3.50 -4.15
C LYS A 82 -1.55 -3.55 -5.44
N SER A 83 -1.76 -2.40 -6.10
CA SER A 83 -2.46 -2.35 -7.39
C SER A 83 -1.58 -2.70 -8.58
N ALA A 84 -0.25 -2.75 -8.38
CA ALA A 84 0.71 -2.99 -9.46
C ALA A 84 0.59 -4.42 -10.00
N ARG A 85 0.58 -4.55 -11.33
CA ARG A 85 0.40 -5.82 -12.05
C ARG A 85 1.71 -6.40 -12.56
N THR A 86 2.75 -5.59 -12.65
CA THR A 86 4.07 -6.00 -13.17
C THR A 86 5.20 -5.39 -12.32
N LYS A 87 6.39 -6.01 -12.35
CA LYS A 87 7.56 -5.44 -11.66
C LYS A 87 8.01 -4.11 -12.26
N GLN A 88 7.80 -3.91 -13.57
CA GLN A 88 8.02 -2.61 -14.23
C GLN A 88 7.11 -1.52 -13.66
N GLU A 89 5.83 -1.81 -13.49
CA GLU A 89 4.87 -0.88 -12.90
C GLU A 89 5.22 -0.55 -11.44
N VAL A 90 5.66 -1.55 -10.67
CA VAL A 90 6.21 -1.32 -9.31
C VAL A 90 7.36 -0.32 -9.34
N ASN A 91 8.34 -0.49 -10.22
CA ASN A 91 9.47 0.44 -10.31
C ASN A 91 9.03 1.85 -10.73
N ARG A 92 8.04 1.98 -11.62
CA ARG A 92 7.47 3.28 -12.01
C ARG A 92 6.79 3.97 -10.83
N ILE A 93 5.96 3.24 -10.07
CA ILE A 93 5.29 3.75 -8.87
C ILE A 93 6.32 4.21 -7.84
N ILE A 94 7.36 3.40 -7.59
CA ILE A 94 8.44 3.76 -6.66
C ILE A 94 9.14 5.05 -7.10
N ALA A 95 9.55 5.14 -8.37
CA ALA A 95 10.23 6.31 -8.90
C ALA A 95 9.34 7.57 -8.83
N ALA A 96 8.07 7.47 -9.23
CA ALA A 96 7.12 8.56 -9.16
C ALA A 96 6.92 9.04 -7.72
N ALA A 97 6.77 8.11 -6.79
CA ALA A 97 6.56 8.45 -5.38
C ALA A 97 7.80 9.12 -4.77
N LEU A 98 9.01 8.60 -5.01
CA LEU A 98 10.25 9.22 -4.51
C LEU A 98 10.47 10.63 -5.10
N ASN A 99 10.18 10.81 -6.39
CA ASN A 99 10.26 12.12 -7.06
C ASN A 99 9.16 13.09 -6.64
N SER A 100 8.04 12.60 -6.09
CA SER A 100 6.97 13.46 -5.58
C SER A 100 7.36 14.25 -4.33
N VAL A 101 8.38 13.80 -3.60
CA VAL A 101 8.87 14.47 -2.39
C VAL A 101 9.80 15.60 -2.79
N SER A 102 9.41 16.83 -2.45
CA SER A 102 10.21 18.02 -2.77
C SER A 102 11.56 17.98 -2.08
N ASP A 103 12.62 18.38 -2.81
CA ASP A 103 13.97 18.53 -2.25
C ASP A 103 14.04 19.54 -1.11
N LYS A 104 13.09 20.48 -1.06
CA LYS A 104 13.01 21.54 -0.04
C LYS A 104 12.21 21.15 1.19
N ASP A 105 11.67 19.92 1.24
CA ASP A 105 10.85 19.47 2.36
C ASP A 105 11.72 19.17 3.58
N PRO A 106 11.49 19.79 4.76
CA PRO A 106 12.26 19.52 5.97
C PRO A 106 12.12 18.05 6.43
N ALA A 107 10.99 17.41 6.10
CA ALA A 107 10.70 16.03 6.46
C ALA A 107 11.18 15.01 5.40
N LYS A 108 11.82 15.48 4.30
CA LYS A 108 12.18 14.64 3.14
C LYS A 108 12.89 13.35 3.55
N GLU A 109 13.90 13.44 4.41
CA GLU A 109 14.69 12.30 4.85
C GLU A 109 13.79 11.23 5.51
N TYR A 110 12.88 11.66 6.39
CA TYR A 110 11.96 10.77 7.09
C TYR A 110 10.89 10.18 6.16
N ILE A 111 10.37 10.98 5.22
CA ILE A 111 9.41 10.52 4.21
C ILE A 111 10.06 9.42 3.36
N ILE A 112 11.24 9.69 2.80
CA ILE A 112 11.97 8.73 1.96
C ILE A 112 12.32 7.46 2.76
N ALA A 113 12.76 7.59 4.01
CA ALA A 113 13.05 6.44 4.85
C ALA A 113 11.80 5.56 5.07
N ALA A 114 10.65 6.17 5.37
CA ALA A 114 9.40 5.44 5.56
C ALA A 114 8.91 4.76 4.28
N MET A 115 9.03 5.43 3.13
CA MET A 115 8.72 4.87 1.83
C MET A 115 9.63 3.69 1.48
N ASN A 116 10.94 3.82 1.75
CA ASN A 116 11.91 2.75 1.52
C ASN A 116 11.60 1.50 2.36
N GLU A 117 11.18 1.67 3.61
CA GLU A 117 10.77 0.53 4.44
C GLU A 117 9.54 -0.18 3.84
N VAL A 118 8.53 0.58 3.38
CA VAL A 118 7.35 0.01 2.67
C VAL A 118 7.76 -0.72 1.40
N ILE A 119 8.68 -0.14 0.61
CA ILE A 119 9.19 -0.75 -0.62
C ILE A 119 9.91 -2.05 -0.32
N LYS A 120 10.74 -2.07 0.74
CA LYS A 120 11.47 -3.25 1.18
C LYS A 120 10.52 -4.35 1.64
N GLU A 121 9.52 -4.03 2.47
CA GLU A 121 8.47 -4.96 2.87
C GLU A 121 7.72 -5.53 1.66
N PHE A 122 7.36 -4.68 0.70
CA PHE A 122 6.63 -5.09 -0.49
C PHE A 122 7.48 -5.98 -1.42
N LYS A 123 8.74 -5.63 -1.66
CA LYS A 123 9.66 -6.44 -2.47
C LYS A 123 9.98 -7.80 -1.83
N ALA A 124 9.94 -7.88 -0.50
CA ALA A 124 10.08 -9.14 0.23
C ALA A 124 8.81 -10.00 0.17
N SER A 125 7.65 -9.40 -0.11
CA SER A 125 6.35 -10.08 -0.10
C SER A 125 6.24 -11.15 -1.20
N PRO A 126 5.42 -12.20 -0.98
CA PRO A 126 5.15 -13.20 -2.00
C PRO A 126 4.37 -12.62 -3.20
N GLU A 127 3.61 -11.55 -2.99
CA GLU A 127 2.86 -10.85 -4.05
C GLU A 127 3.82 -10.32 -5.11
N TYR A 128 4.87 -9.61 -4.70
CA TYR A 128 5.89 -9.09 -5.62
C TYR A 128 6.62 -10.20 -6.38
N LYS A 129 6.94 -11.32 -5.71
CA LYS A 129 7.61 -12.47 -6.33
C LYS A 129 6.77 -13.14 -7.42
N LYS A 130 5.44 -13.07 -7.31
CA LYS A 130 4.50 -13.63 -8.29
C LYS A 130 4.28 -12.69 -9.49
N LEU A 131 4.61 -11.41 -9.37
CA LEU A 131 4.45 -10.46 -10.46
C LEU A 131 5.32 -10.84 -11.66
N PRO A 132 4.78 -10.82 -12.89
CA PRO A 132 5.58 -10.92 -14.10
C PRO A 132 6.53 -9.72 -14.23
N ASP A 133 7.66 -9.94 -14.90
CA ASP A 133 8.65 -8.91 -15.13
C ASP A 133 8.13 -7.80 -16.06
N THR A 134 7.37 -8.17 -17.11
CA THR A 134 6.81 -7.23 -18.10
C THR A 134 5.32 -7.44 -18.35
N ASP A 135 4.68 -6.43 -18.94
CA ASP A 135 3.27 -6.50 -19.36
C ASP A 135 3.06 -7.53 -20.49
N ALA A 136 4.05 -7.70 -21.36
CA ALA A 136 4.07 -8.74 -22.39
C ALA A 136 4.05 -10.16 -21.78
N ASP A 137 4.73 -10.38 -20.66
CA ASP A 137 4.71 -11.66 -19.94
C ASP A 137 3.36 -11.90 -19.23
N LEU A 138 2.70 -10.84 -18.77
CA LEU A 138 1.34 -10.92 -18.23
C LEU A 138 0.35 -11.36 -19.32
N ALA A 139 0.44 -10.80 -20.53
CA ALA A 139 -0.37 -11.18 -21.68
C ALA A 139 -0.11 -12.64 -22.11
N LYS A 140 1.16 -13.07 -22.15
CA LYS A 140 1.53 -14.46 -22.48
C LYS A 140 1.05 -15.47 -21.44
N LYS A 141 1.11 -15.14 -20.14
CA LYS A 141 0.56 -16.00 -19.08
C LYS A 141 -0.96 -16.17 -19.20
N LYS A 142 -1.70 -15.08 -19.43
CA LYS A 142 -3.16 -15.14 -19.64
C LYS A 142 -3.53 -16.01 -20.85
N ARG A 143 -2.75 -15.93 -21.92
CA ARG A 143 -2.93 -16.78 -23.12
C ARG A 143 -2.61 -18.26 -22.87
N LYS A 144 -1.63 -18.59 -22.01
CA LYS A 144 -1.30 -19.98 -21.66
C LYS A 144 -2.27 -20.64 -20.67
N SER A 145 -3.00 -19.85 -19.89
CA SER A 145 -3.98 -20.35 -18.91
C SER A 145 -5.39 -20.54 -19.49
N GLN A 146 -5.65 -20.14 -20.74
CA GLN A 146 -6.86 -20.57 -21.42
C GLN A 146 -6.71 -22.04 -21.83
N PRO A 147 -7.72 -22.90 -21.60
CA PRO A 147 -7.72 -24.23 -22.18
C PRO A 147 -7.56 -24.10 -23.68
N LYS A 148 -6.54 -24.79 -24.20
CA LYS A 148 -6.33 -24.91 -25.63
C LYS A 148 -7.36 -25.93 -26.13
N ASP A 149 -8.57 -25.47 -26.40
CA ASP A 149 -9.49 -26.24 -27.24
C ASP A 149 -8.83 -26.33 -28.62
N THR A 150 -8.47 -27.56 -28.95
CA THR A 150 -7.83 -27.95 -30.19
C THR A 150 -8.77 -27.75 -31.36
N ALA A 151 -8.36 -26.95 -32.34
CA ALA A 151 -8.64 -27.24 -33.74
C ALA A 151 -7.65 -26.44 -34.60
N ASP A 152 -6.69 -27.15 -35.18
CA ASP A 152 -6.07 -26.74 -36.43
C ASP A 152 -7.17 -26.51 -37.46
N GLN A 153 -7.26 -25.31 -38.01
CA GLN A 153 -7.48 -25.06 -39.43
C GLN A 153 -7.24 -23.58 -39.71
N GLU A 154 -6.27 -23.35 -40.59
CA GLU A 154 -6.02 -22.07 -41.26
C GLU A 154 -7.21 -21.81 -42.18
N GLU A 155 -8.18 -21.00 -41.75
CA GLU A 155 -9.09 -20.33 -42.68
C GLU A 155 -9.27 -18.87 -42.25
N ASP A 156 -9.11 -17.98 -43.22
CA ASP A 156 -9.19 -16.53 -43.13
C ASP A 156 -10.44 -16.07 -42.36
N PHE A 157 -10.28 -15.76 -41.07
CA PHE A 157 -11.32 -15.08 -40.32
C PHE A 157 -11.33 -13.61 -40.73
N ASN A 158 -12.23 -13.25 -41.64
CA ASN A 158 -12.46 -11.88 -42.08
C ASN A 158 -13.37 -11.18 -41.05
N PRO A 159 -12.86 -10.25 -40.21
CA PRO A 159 -13.62 -9.61 -39.14
C PRO A 159 -14.72 -8.64 -39.64
N MET A 160 -15.05 -8.67 -40.93
CA MET A 160 -16.11 -7.89 -41.56
C MET A 160 -17.41 -8.69 -41.78
N ASP A 161 -17.39 -10.02 -41.58
CA ASP A 161 -18.55 -10.91 -41.80
C ASP A 161 -19.44 -11.11 -40.57
N TRP A 162 -19.15 -10.46 -39.44
CA TRP A 162 -20.01 -10.52 -38.26
C TRP A 162 -20.29 -9.13 -37.69
N SER A 163 -21.26 -8.46 -38.29
CA SER A 163 -21.96 -7.33 -37.66
C SER A 163 -23.25 -7.87 -37.03
N PRO A 164 -23.45 -7.75 -35.71
CA PRO A 164 -24.65 -8.25 -35.01
C PRO A 164 -25.93 -7.45 -35.33
N LEU A 165 -25.90 -6.57 -36.34
CA LEU A 165 -27.04 -5.77 -36.79
C LEU A 165 -27.72 -6.32 -38.04
N GLN A 166 -27.16 -7.35 -38.69
CA GLN A 166 -27.74 -7.91 -39.93
C GLN A 166 -28.91 -8.88 -39.66
N GLU A 167 -28.87 -9.60 -38.54
CA GLU A 167 -29.97 -10.49 -38.11
C GLU A 167 -31.27 -9.72 -37.81
N VAL A 168 -31.17 -8.45 -37.41
CA VAL A 168 -32.34 -7.61 -37.12
C VAL A 168 -32.98 -7.06 -38.40
N ILE A 169 -32.22 -6.96 -39.51
CA ILE A 169 -32.74 -6.43 -40.79
C ILE A 169 -33.52 -7.50 -41.56
N ASP A 170 -33.12 -8.77 -41.45
CA ASP A 170 -33.83 -9.90 -42.10
C ASP A 170 -35.11 -10.34 -41.35
N GLU A 171 -35.28 -9.97 -40.07
CA GLU A 171 -36.49 -10.27 -39.29
C GLU A 171 -37.61 -9.23 -39.40
N LEU A 172 -37.43 -8.17 -40.19
CA LEU A 172 -38.52 -7.23 -40.43
C LEU A 172 -39.53 -7.84 -41.42
N PRO A 173 -40.82 -7.93 -41.06
CA PRO A 173 -41.84 -8.38 -41.99
C PRO A 173 -41.89 -7.43 -43.18
N THR A 174 -41.73 -7.96 -44.39
CA THR A 174 -41.98 -7.23 -45.63
C THR A 174 -43.46 -6.89 -45.69
N PHE A 175 -43.80 -5.61 -45.52
CA PHE A 175 -45.14 -5.10 -45.75
C PHE A 175 -45.39 -5.07 -47.25
N ASP A 176 -46.12 -6.07 -47.74
CA ASP A 176 -46.67 -6.07 -49.10
C ASP A 176 -47.76 -4.99 -49.17
N HIS A 177 -47.63 -4.04 -50.10
CA HIS A 177 -48.66 -3.07 -50.41
C HIS A 177 -49.35 -3.48 -51.70
N PRO A 178 -50.65 -3.86 -51.68
CA PRO A 178 -51.39 -4.06 -52.92
C PRO A 178 -51.59 -2.70 -53.63
N ALA A 179 -51.49 -2.76 -54.96
CA ALA A 179 -51.60 -1.64 -55.90
C ALA A 179 -52.95 -0.91 -55.85
#